data_AF-A0A7X6PZK3-F1
#
_entry.id   AF-A0A7X6PZK3-F1
#
_cell.length_a   1.000
_cell.length_b   1.000
_cell.length_c   1.000
_cell.angle_alpha   90.00
_cell.angle_beta   90.00
_cell.angle_gamma   90.00
#
_symmetry.space_group_name_H-M   'P 1'
#
loop_
_entity.id
_entity.type
_entity.pdbx_description
1 polymer ?
#
loop_
_entity_poly.entity_id
_entity_poly.type
_entity_poly.pdbx_seq_one_letter_code
_entity_poly.pdbx_strand_id
1 'polypeptide(L)'
;MPFKPAYLDLLDSGKFKEVVARFDTHRHQCQLCPHNCRVDRHVERGVCDAPAQVRIASFGPHFGEESVLVGRRGSGTIFFSHCNMRCVYCQNYTISYKGEGKLISDAHLADIMLTLQDFYQCHNINLVSPTHYLSNIVTAIYLAAQNGLKIPIVYNTGG
;
A
#
# COMPACT_ATOMS: atom_id res chain seq x y z
N MET A 1 18.20 21.45 -0.18
CA MET A 1 17.02 21.30 0.69
C MET A 1 16.83 19.81 0.96
N PRO A 2 16.41 19.39 2.16
CA PRO A 2 16.03 18.01 2.39
C PRO A 2 14.84 17.63 1.50
N PHE A 3 14.80 16.38 1.01
CA PHE A 3 13.69 15.86 0.20
C PHE A 3 12.39 15.89 1.01
N LYS A 4 11.30 16.35 0.38
CA LYS A 4 9.94 16.34 0.94
C LYS A 4 9.04 15.45 0.08
N PRO A 5 8.44 14.39 0.64
CA PRO A 5 7.46 13.58 -0.09
C PRO A 5 6.23 14.39 -0.55
N ALA A 6 5.77 14.16 -1.77
CA ALA A 6 4.67 14.92 -2.39
C ALA A 6 3.32 14.81 -1.64
N TYR A 7 3.08 13.72 -0.91
CA TYR A 7 1.85 13.58 -0.11
C TYR A 7 1.79 14.59 1.05
N LEU A 8 2.94 15.11 1.51
CA LEU A 8 2.97 16.18 2.51
C LEU A 8 2.51 17.51 1.92
N ASP A 9 2.85 17.81 0.67
CA ASP A 9 2.33 19.01 0.00
C ASP A 9 0.81 18.92 -0.22
N LEU A 10 0.31 17.70 -0.51
CA LEU A 10 -1.14 17.44 -0.56
C LEU A 10 -1.80 17.64 0.81
N LEU A 11 -1.14 17.23 1.89
CA LEU A 11 -1.65 17.44 3.25
C LEU A 11 -1.67 18.94 3.60
N ASP A 12 -0.56 19.64 3.39
CA ASP A 12 -0.38 21.06 3.73
C ASP A 12 -1.36 21.96 2.95
N SER A 13 -1.68 21.59 1.71
CA SER A 13 -2.66 22.29 0.89
C SER A 13 -4.13 22.00 1.26
N GLY A 14 -4.39 21.07 2.19
CA GLY A 14 -5.73 20.63 2.58
C GLY A 14 -6.45 19.75 1.56
N LYS A 15 -5.83 19.48 0.40
CA LYS A 15 -6.43 18.75 -0.73
C LYS A 15 -6.38 17.24 -0.59
N PHE A 16 -5.60 16.71 0.34
CA PHE A 16 -5.45 15.26 0.49
C PHE A 16 -6.79 14.56 0.79
N LYS A 17 -7.67 15.18 1.59
CA LYS A 17 -9.01 14.62 1.87
C LYS A 17 -9.86 14.42 0.61
N GLU A 18 -9.75 15.32 -0.37
CA GLU A 18 -10.44 15.18 -1.67
C GLU A 18 -9.87 14.02 -2.49
N VAL A 19 -8.54 13.83 -2.45
CA VAL A 19 -7.88 12.69 -3.10
C VAL A 19 -8.37 11.37 -2.49
N VAL A 20 -8.46 11.29 -1.16
CA VAL A 20 -9.03 10.13 -0.46
C VAL A 20 -10.45 9.85 -0.94
N ALA A 21 -11.33 10.86 -0.91
CA ALA A 21 -12.73 10.71 -1.35
C ALA A 21 -12.83 10.24 -2.80
N ARG A 22 -12.00 10.78 -3.71
CA ARG A 22 -11.95 10.36 -5.11
C ARG A 22 -11.57 8.89 -5.24
N PHE A 23 -10.55 8.43 -4.54
CA PHE A 23 -10.12 7.03 -4.60
C PHE A 23 -11.11 6.06 -3.95
N ASP A 24 -11.90 6.52 -2.98
CA ASP A 24 -12.93 5.71 -2.34
C ASP A 24 -14.06 5.34 -3.31
N THR A 25 -14.38 6.22 -4.27
CA THR A 25 -15.41 5.95 -5.31
C THR A 25 -15.12 4.68 -6.13
N HIS A 26 -13.84 4.33 -6.33
CA HIS A 26 -13.44 3.10 -7.02
C HIS A 26 -13.83 1.82 -6.28
N ARG A 27 -14.29 1.88 -5.02
CA ARG A 27 -14.78 0.69 -4.32
C ARG A 27 -16.11 0.21 -4.88
N HIS A 28 -16.98 1.11 -5.33
CA HIS A 28 -18.30 0.76 -5.90
C HIS A 28 -18.24 0.33 -7.37
N GLN A 29 -17.20 0.78 -8.09
CA GLN A 29 -16.94 0.38 -9.45
C GLN A 29 -15.44 0.29 -9.65
N CYS A 30 -14.87 -0.91 -9.44
CA CYS A 30 -13.42 -1.10 -9.38
C CYS A 30 -12.74 -0.90 -10.74
N GLN A 31 -11.88 0.12 -10.80
CA GLN A 31 -11.05 0.45 -11.97
C GLN A 31 -9.57 0.67 -11.60
N LEU A 32 -9.13 0.15 -10.45
CA LEU A 32 -7.80 0.40 -9.90
C LEU A 32 -6.66 -0.25 -10.71
N CYS A 33 -6.97 -1.19 -11.61
CA CYS A 33 -5.98 -1.90 -12.42
C CYS A 33 -6.48 -2.11 -13.86
N PRO A 34 -5.60 -2.50 -14.80
CA PRO A 34 -5.96 -2.66 -16.22
C PRO A 34 -7.08 -3.66 -16.50
N HIS A 35 -7.38 -4.60 -15.59
CA HIS A 35 -8.52 -5.52 -15.74
C HIS A 35 -9.88 -4.81 -15.78
N ASN A 36 -9.99 -3.59 -15.20
CA ASN A 36 -11.21 -2.77 -15.23
C ASN A 36 -12.49 -3.58 -14.92
N CYS A 37 -12.46 -4.39 -13.87
CA CYS A 37 -13.51 -5.36 -13.57
C CYS A 37 -14.86 -4.72 -13.18
N ARG A 38 -14.88 -3.45 -12.75
CA ARG A 38 -16.08 -2.66 -12.43
C ARG A 38 -17.00 -3.24 -11.35
N VAL A 39 -16.55 -4.25 -10.61
CA VAL A 39 -17.29 -4.83 -9.48
C VAL A 39 -17.43 -3.82 -8.34
N ASP A 40 -18.51 -3.95 -7.57
CA ASP A 40 -18.61 -3.34 -6.25
C ASP A 40 -17.88 -4.23 -5.24
N ARG A 41 -16.76 -3.73 -4.71
CA ARG A 41 -15.88 -4.44 -3.79
C ARG A 41 -16.50 -4.71 -2.43
N HIS A 42 -17.58 -4.02 -2.07
CA HIS A 42 -18.33 -4.30 -0.85
C HIS A 42 -19.21 -5.55 -0.98
N VAL A 43 -19.54 -5.94 -2.22
CA VAL A 43 -20.44 -7.05 -2.52
C VAL A 43 -19.67 -8.28 -3.01
N GLU A 44 -18.73 -8.08 -3.95
CA GLU A 44 -18.01 -9.18 -4.59
C GLU A 44 -16.53 -8.85 -4.84
N ARG A 45 -15.76 -9.87 -5.22
CA ARG A 45 -14.33 -9.74 -5.52
C ARG A 45 -14.10 -9.70 -7.02
N GLY A 46 -13.13 -8.89 -7.44
CA GLY A 46 -12.68 -8.86 -8.83
C GLY A 46 -11.65 -9.96 -9.14
N VAL A 47 -11.03 -9.88 -10.33
CA VAL A 47 -10.02 -10.85 -10.82
C VAL A 47 -8.83 -11.03 -9.86
N CYS A 48 -8.47 -9.99 -9.12
CA CYS A 48 -7.41 -10.03 -8.12
C CYS A 48 -7.73 -10.91 -6.89
N ASP A 49 -9.00 -11.29 -6.71
CA ASP A 49 -9.53 -12.03 -5.55
C ASP A 49 -9.24 -11.36 -4.19
N ALA A 50 -8.88 -10.09 -4.20
CA ALA A 50 -8.62 -9.34 -2.98
C ALA A 50 -9.92 -8.92 -2.29
N PRO A 51 -10.05 -9.07 -0.97
CA PRO A 51 -11.16 -8.51 -0.21
C PRO A 51 -11.21 -6.97 -0.26
N ALA A 52 -12.31 -6.37 0.18
CA ALA A 52 -12.45 -4.92 0.31
C ALA A 52 -11.50 -4.33 1.37
N GLN A 53 -11.30 -5.08 2.45
CA GLN A 53 -10.38 -4.75 3.52
C GLN A 53 -8.96 -5.20 3.17
N VAL A 54 -7.97 -4.43 3.56
CA VAL A 54 -6.55 -4.76 3.36
C VAL A 54 -6.22 -6.07 4.05
N ARG A 55 -5.54 -6.97 3.33
CA ARG A 55 -4.85 -8.11 3.91
C ARG A 55 -3.35 -7.95 3.66
N ILE A 56 -2.56 -8.07 4.72
CA ILE A 56 -1.09 -8.07 4.64
C ILE A 56 -0.53 -9.40 5.12
N ALA A 57 0.51 -9.87 4.46
CA ALA A 57 1.25 -11.07 4.87
C ALA A 57 2.26 -10.75 5.97
N SER A 58 3.01 -9.66 5.80
CA SER A 58 4.07 -9.24 6.72
C SER A 58 4.44 -7.76 6.50
N PHE A 59 5.14 -7.19 7.48
CA PHE A 59 5.82 -5.90 7.34
C PHE A 59 7.13 -5.90 8.12
N GLY A 60 8.09 -5.07 7.71
CA GLY A 60 9.35 -4.88 8.43
C GLY A 60 10.47 -4.31 7.57
N PRO A 61 11.67 -4.10 8.16
CA PRO A 61 12.86 -3.73 7.40
C PRO A 61 13.23 -4.84 6.43
N HIS A 62 13.28 -4.53 5.14
CA HIS A 62 13.67 -5.45 4.10
C HIS A 62 14.99 -5.01 3.45
N PHE A 63 15.91 -5.97 3.29
CA PHE A 63 17.27 -5.73 2.79
C PHE A 63 17.54 -6.41 1.44
N GLY A 64 16.54 -7.07 0.85
CA GLY A 64 16.64 -7.73 -0.46
C GLY A 64 16.31 -6.84 -1.66
N GLU A 65 15.94 -5.57 -1.45
CA GLU A 65 15.71 -4.59 -2.53
C GLU A 65 17.04 -3.95 -2.99
N GLU A 66 17.01 -3.14 -4.04
CA GLU A 66 18.20 -2.48 -4.56
C GLU A 66 18.86 -1.57 -3.52
N SER A 67 20.19 -1.40 -3.63
CA SER A 67 21.01 -0.63 -2.68
C SER A 67 20.49 0.80 -2.43
N VAL A 68 19.88 1.41 -3.45
CA VAL A 68 19.31 2.75 -3.39
C VAL A 68 18.03 2.84 -2.55
N LEU A 69 17.30 1.73 -2.39
CA LEU A 69 16.07 1.65 -1.59
C LEU A 69 16.36 1.22 -0.15
N VAL A 70 17.28 0.27 0.05
CA VAL A 70 17.54 -0.31 1.39
C VAL A 70 18.38 0.60 2.28
N GLY A 71 19.30 1.37 1.70
CA GLY A 71 20.25 2.19 2.45
C GLY A 71 20.92 1.40 3.58
N ARG A 72 20.94 1.97 4.79
CA ARG A 72 21.54 1.32 5.99
C ARG A 72 20.52 0.71 6.96
N ARG A 73 19.24 1.03 6.80
CA ARG A 73 18.18 0.72 7.79
C ARG A 73 17.05 -0.13 7.19
N GLY A 74 17.23 -0.58 5.95
CA GLY A 74 16.23 -1.33 5.21
C GLY A 74 15.18 -0.44 4.55
N SER A 75 14.52 -1.04 3.57
CA SER A 75 13.28 -0.53 2.98
C SER A 75 12.11 -1.02 3.84
N GLY A 76 11.29 -0.10 4.35
CA GLY A 76 10.20 -0.42 5.26
C GLY A 76 9.07 -1.07 4.49
N THR A 77 9.12 -2.38 4.34
CA THR A 77 8.32 -3.09 3.34
C THR A 77 7.04 -3.62 3.96
N ILE A 78 5.95 -3.48 3.23
CA ILE A 78 4.63 -4.04 3.55
C ILE A 78 4.24 -4.96 2.40
N PHE A 79 4.16 -6.26 2.67
CA PHE A 79 3.74 -7.27 1.70
C PHE A 79 2.23 -7.44 1.74
N PHE A 80 1.55 -6.93 0.73
CA PHE A 80 0.12 -7.12 0.58
C PHE A 80 -0.20 -8.52 0.06
N SER A 81 -1.27 -9.12 0.58
CA SER A 81 -1.81 -10.38 0.08
C SER A 81 -2.69 -10.15 -1.13
N HIS A 82 -2.90 -11.20 -1.93
CA HIS A 82 -3.55 -11.14 -3.25
C HIS A 82 -2.74 -10.36 -4.29
N CYS A 83 -3.09 -10.50 -5.56
CA CYS A 83 -2.44 -9.77 -6.65
C CYS A 83 -3.40 -9.65 -7.84
N ASN A 84 -3.34 -8.53 -8.55
CA ASN A 84 -4.04 -8.34 -9.83
C ASN A 84 -3.35 -9.06 -11.00
N MET A 85 -2.20 -9.70 -10.78
CA MET A 85 -1.53 -10.55 -11.75
C MET A 85 -1.63 -12.04 -11.36
N ARG A 86 -1.35 -12.90 -12.32
CA ARG A 86 -1.29 -14.37 -12.14
C ARG A 86 -0.04 -14.92 -12.84
N CYS A 87 1.14 -14.49 -12.38
CA CYS A 87 2.42 -14.96 -12.92
C CYS A 87 2.60 -16.47 -12.66
N VAL A 88 3.00 -17.23 -13.68
CA VAL A 88 3.28 -18.68 -13.57
C VAL A 88 4.53 -19.01 -12.74
N TYR A 89 5.40 -18.01 -12.54
CA TYR A 89 6.65 -18.08 -11.78
C TYR A 89 6.60 -17.21 -10.50
N CYS A 90 5.42 -17.01 -9.91
CA CYS A 90 5.24 -16.12 -8.77
C CYS A 90 6.05 -16.61 -7.54
N GLN A 91 7.09 -15.86 -7.17
CA GLN A 91 7.88 -16.12 -5.96
C GLN A 91 7.05 -15.96 -4.68
N ASN A 92 6.04 -15.09 -4.73
CA ASN A 92 5.12 -14.78 -3.64
C ASN A 92 3.82 -15.59 -3.73
N TYR A 93 3.83 -16.78 -4.33
CA TYR A 93 2.63 -17.57 -4.62
C TYR A 93 1.70 -17.74 -3.40
N THR A 94 2.24 -18.05 -2.22
CA THR A 94 1.45 -18.23 -0.99
C THR A 94 0.66 -16.98 -0.61
N ILE A 95 1.25 -15.80 -0.74
CA ILE A 95 0.58 -14.54 -0.35
C ILE A 95 -0.25 -13.96 -1.50
N SER A 96 0.22 -14.06 -2.75
CA SER A 96 -0.43 -13.47 -3.93
C SER A 96 -1.57 -14.33 -4.48
N TYR A 97 -1.47 -15.66 -4.41
CA TYR A 97 -2.53 -16.56 -4.89
C TYR A 97 -3.39 -17.12 -3.77
N LYS A 98 -2.77 -17.60 -2.68
CA LYS A 98 -3.55 -18.19 -1.56
C LYS A 98 -4.08 -17.15 -0.58
N GLY A 99 -3.64 -15.90 -0.69
CA GLY A 99 -4.11 -14.82 0.17
C GLY A 99 -3.71 -14.99 1.63
N GLU A 100 -2.56 -15.64 1.91
CA GLU A 100 -2.06 -15.76 3.28
C GLU A 100 -1.79 -14.38 3.89
N GLY A 101 -2.10 -14.21 5.18
CA GLY A 101 -1.93 -12.94 5.90
C GLY A 101 -3.07 -12.62 6.85
N LYS A 102 -3.11 -11.38 7.35
CA LYS A 102 -4.11 -10.88 8.29
C LYS A 102 -4.87 -9.69 7.71
N LEU A 103 -6.18 -9.66 7.96
CA LEU A 103 -7.00 -8.48 7.64
C LEU A 103 -6.69 -7.37 8.65
N ILE A 104 -6.49 -6.16 8.13
CA ILE A 104 -6.20 -4.98 8.93
C ILE A 104 -7.05 -3.80 8.47
N SER A 105 -7.30 -2.84 9.35
CA SER A 105 -7.98 -1.59 8.99
C SER A 105 -7.00 -0.60 8.33
N ASP A 106 -7.54 0.41 7.64
CA ASP A 106 -6.73 1.49 7.05
C ASP A 106 -5.97 2.28 8.11
N ALA A 107 -6.56 2.44 9.31
CA ALA A 107 -5.89 3.05 10.46
C ALA A 107 -4.71 2.19 10.98
N HIS A 108 -4.89 0.87 11.09
CA HIS A 108 -3.79 -0.01 11.50
C HIS A 108 -2.69 -0.06 10.44
N LEU A 109 -3.03 0.04 9.14
CA LEU A 109 -2.04 0.19 8.09
C LEU A 109 -1.23 1.50 8.25
N ALA A 110 -1.87 2.60 8.65
CA ALA A 110 -1.20 3.85 8.96
C ALA A 110 -0.22 3.70 10.16
N ASP A 111 -0.65 3.02 11.22
CA ASP A 111 0.19 2.73 12.39
C ASP A 111 1.43 1.89 12.03
N ILE A 112 1.26 0.93 11.10
CA ILE A 112 2.38 0.13 10.57
C ILE A 112 3.38 1.04 9.84
N MET A 113 2.92 1.99 9.02
CA MET A 113 3.81 2.93 8.32
C MET A 113 4.60 3.78 9.32
N LEU A 114 3.96 4.28 10.38
CA LEU A 114 4.64 5.03 11.44
C LEU A 114 5.62 4.14 12.21
N THR A 115 5.27 2.89 12.49
CA THR A 115 6.18 1.92 13.14
C THR A 115 7.43 1.70 12.29
N LEU A 116 7.28 1.53 10.98
CA LEU A 116 8.41 1.39 10.04
C LEU A 116 9.31 2.63 10.03
N GLN A 117 8.73 3.82 10.16
CA GLN A 117 9.47 5.08 10.24
C GLN A 117 10.12 5.30 11.59
N ASP A 118 9.38 5.23 12.69
CA ASP A 118 9.82 5.79 13.97
C ASP A 118 10.58 4.76 14.81
N PHE A 119 10.09 3.51 14.81
CA PHE A 119 10.74 2.42 15.55
C PHE A 119 11.87 1.79 14.74
N TYR A 120 11.57 1.35 13.51
CA TYR A 120 12.57 0.70 12.66
C TYR A 120 13.48 1.67 11.92
N GLN A 121 13.09 2.94 11.80
CA GLN A 121 13.88 3.98 11.12
C GLN A 121 14.21 3.66 9.67
N CYS A 122 13.29 2.97 8.98
CA CYS A 122 13.43 2.62 7.57
C CYS A 122 13.51 3.89 6.69
N HIS A 123 14.16 3.75 5.53
CA HIS A 123 14.38 4.90 4.64
C HIS A 123 13.15 5.27 3.80
N ASN A 124 12.18 4.36 3.70
CA ASN A 124 10.94 4.52 2.94
C ASN A 124 9.88 3.54 3.45
N ILE A 125 8.64 3.75 2.99
CA ILE A 125 7.55 2.78 3.05
C ILE A 125 7.41 2.14 1.68
N ASN A 126 7.78 0.88 1.54
CA ASN A 126 7.70 0.12 0.30
C ASN A 126 6.47 -0.77 0.28
N LEU A 127 5.56 -0.46 -0.63
CA LEU A 127 4.28 -1.13 -0.77
C LEU A 127 4.41 -2.18 -1.88
N VAL A 128 4.38 -3.46 -1.51
CA VAL A 128 4.59 -4.58 -2.45
C VAL A 128 3.26 -5.22 -2.86
N SER A 129 2.99 -5.26 -4.16
CA SER A 129 1.69 -5.61 -4.75
C SER A 129 0.51 -4.73 -4.28
N PRO A 130 0.62 -3.38 -4.35
CA PRO A 130 -0.34 -2.46 -3.76
C PRO A 130 -1.59 -2.17 -4.59
N THR A 131 -1.58 -2.45 -5.90
CA THR A 131 -2.57 -1.91 -6.87
C THR A 131 -4.01 -2.16 -6.46
N HIS A 132 -4.33 -3.39 -6.06
CA HIS A 132 -5.69 -3.77 -5.66
C HIS A 132 -6.09 -3.27 -4.26
N TYR A 133 -5.22 -2.58 -3.53
CA TYR A 133 -5.56 -1.94 -2.25
C TYR A 133 -5.36 -0.42 -2.29
N LEU A 134 -5.22 0.18 -3.47
CA LEU A 134 -4.89 1.60 -3.61
C LEU A 134 -5.85 2.53 -2.86
N SER A 135 -7.17 2.29 -2.91
CA SER A 135 -8.15 3.09 -2.14
C SER A 135 -7.88 3.06 -0.63
N ASN A 136 -7.53 1.90 -0.07
CA ASN A 136 -7.18 1.75 1.34
C ASN A 136 -5.83 2.40 1.67
N ILE A 137 -4.84 2.22 0.79
CA ILE A 137 -3.49 2.76 0.96
C ILE A 137 -3.53 4.29 0.97
N VAL A 138 -4.28 4.92 0.08
CA VAL A 138 -4.40 6.38 0.04
C VAL A 138 -4.99 6.92 1.34
N THR A 139 -6.03 6.26 1.88
CA THR A 139 -6.58 6.58 3.20
C THR A 139 -5.53 6.40 4.30
N ALA A 140 -4.79 5.29 4.31
CA ALA A 140 -3.78 5.01 5.31
C ALA A 140 -2.61 6.01 5.27
N ILE A 141 -2.14 6.41 4.08
CA ILE A 141 -1.10 7.44 3.94
C ILE A 141 -1.61 8.79 4.45
N TYR A 142 -2.87 9.14 4.15
CA TYR A 142 -3.47 10.37 4.70
C TYR A 142 -3.46 10.38 6.22
N LEU A 143 -3.93 9.30 6.85
CA LEU A 143 -3.92 9.14 8.31
C LEU A 143 -2.49 9.16 8.87
N ALA A 144 -1.55 8.44 8.27
CA ALA A 144 -0.17 8.39 8.71
C ALA A 144 0.52 9.76 8.58
N ALA A 145 0.27 10.49 7.49
CA ALA A 145 0.82 11.83 7.26
C ALA A 145 0.32 12.83 8.31
N GLN A 146 -0.97 12.78 8.68
CA GLN A 146 -1.51 13.57 9.78
C GLN A 146 -0.83 13.28 11.12
N ASN A 147 -0.31 12.07 11.28
CA ASN A 147 0.36 11.60 12.49
C ASN A 147 1.90 11.60 12.37
N GLY A 148 2.47 12.30 11.38
CA GLY A 148 3.92 12.55 11.31
C GLY A 148 4.72 11.65 10.37
N LEU A 149 4.08 10.86 9.50
CA LEU A 149 4.77 10.15 8.43
C LEU A 149 5.41 11.16 7.47
N LYS A 150 6.72 11.08 7.28
CA LYS A 150 7.55 12.05 6.54
C LYS A 150 8.59 11.41 5.61
N ILE A 151 8.64 10.09 5.53
CA ILE A 151 9.56 9.37 4.65
C ILE A 151 8.91 9.01 3.30
N PRO A 152 9.70 8.82 2.22
CA PRO A 152 9.17 8.48 0.90
C PRO A 152 8.31 7.21 0.88
N ILE A 153 7.35 7.17 -0.05
CA ILE A 153 6.59 5.97 -0.40
C ILE A 153 7.19 5.37 -1.67
N VAL A 154 7.45 4.07 -1.66
CA VAL A 154 7.87 3.26 -2.82
C VAL A 154 6.70 2.38 -3.24
N TYR A 155 6.42 2.34 -4.53
CA TYR A 155 5.30 1.60 -5.11
C TYR A 155 5.84 0.41 -5.92
N ASN A 156 6.07 -0.72 -5.27
CA ASN A 156 6.58 -1.93 -5.89
C ASN A 156 5.42 -2.76 -6.47
N THR A 157 5.24 -2.64 -7.78
CA THR A 157 4.13 -3.26 -8.51
C THR A 157 4.56 -3.84 -9.85
N GLY A 158 3.82 -4.83 -10.35
CA GLY A 158 3.94 -5.29 -11.74
C GLY A 158 2.85 -4.75 -12.68
N GLY A 159 1.97 -3.86 -12.18
CA GLY A 159 0.90 -3.22 -12.96
C GLY A 159 -0.39 -3.00 -12.17
#